data_AF-A0A0C3N5U5-F1
#
_entry.id   AF-A0A0C3N5U5-F1
#
_cell.length_a   1.000
_cell.length_b   1.000
_cell.length_c   1.000
_cell.angle_alpha   90.00
_cell.angle_beta   90.00
_cell.angle_gamma   90.00
#
_symmetry.space_group_name_H-M   'P 1'
#
loop_
_entity.id
_entity.type
_entity.pdbx_description
1 polymer ?
#
loop_
_entity_poly.entity_id
_entity_poly.type
_entity_poly.pdbx_seq_one_letter_code
_entity_poly.pdbx_strand_id
1 'polypeptide(L)' 'GHSDLKFVTLEEQLVIFLYTCVTGLMVRHVGECFQWSNDTISWYFKKLFFIFSALPFYFTYAQFPAGEAIHLKI' A
#
# COMPACT_ATOMS: atom_id res chain seq x y z
N GLY A 1 -16.28 -18.16 -24.64
CA GLY A 1 -16.49 -17.67 -23.28
C GLY A 1 -15.58 -16.49 -23.09
N HIS A 2 -16.14 -15.29 -23.01
CA HIS A 2 -15.36 -14.09 -22.72
C HIS A 2 -15.00 -14.16 -21.24
N SER A 3 -13.74 -14.42 -20.93
CA SER A 3 -13.25 -14.38 -19.56
C SER A 3 -13.27 -12.92 -19.12
N ASP A 4 -14.37 -12.50 -18.50
CA ASP A 4 -14.49 -11.24 -17.76
C ASP A 4 -13.53 -11.27 -16.57
N LEU A 5 -12.23 -11.20 -16.84
CA LEU A 5 -11.22 -10.89 -15.83
C LEU A 5 -11.47 -9.44 -15.42
N LYS A 6 -12.32 -9.24 -14.41
CA LYS A 6 -12.41 -7.95 -13.71
C LYS A 6 -11.05 -7.70 -13.08
N PHE A 7 -10.26 -6.84 -13.71
CA PHE A 7 -9.01 -6.34 -13.13
C PHE A 7 -9.33 -5.31 -12.05
N VAL A 8 -8.66 -5.38 -10.90
CA VAL A 8 -8.75 -4.35 -9.84
C VAL A 8 -8.01 -3.11 -10.32
N THR A 9 -8.69 -1.97 -10.28
CA THR A 9 -8.12 -0.69 -10.74
C THR A 9 -6.94 -0.26 -9.87
N LEU A 10 -6.03 0.59 -10.38
CA LEU A 10 -4.89 1.07 -9.57
C LEU A 10 -5.35 1.84 -8.32
N GLU A 11 -6.42 2.64 -8.45
CA GLU A 11 -7.03 3.35 -7.32
C GLU A 11 -7.52 2.36 -6.26
N GLU A 12 -8.27 1.34 -6.67
CA GLU A 12 -8.78 0.33 -5.75
C GLU A 12 -7.66 -0.47 -5.08
N GLN A 13 -6.55 -0.75 -5.77
CA GLN A 13 -5.36 -1.35 -5.16
C GLN A 13 -4.82 -0.46 -4.03
N LEU A 14 -4.67 0.84 -4.28
CA LEU A 14 -4.19 1.82 -3.29
C LEU A 14 -5.14 1.89 -2.10
N VAL A 15 -6.44 1.90 -2.34
CA VAL A 15 -7.46 1.92 -1.28
C VAL A 15 -7.38 0.64 -0.45
N ILE A 16 -7.24 -0.55 -1.05
CA ILE A 16 -7.07 -1.82 -0.33
C ILE A 16 -5.84 -1.74 0.59
N PHE A 17 -4.70 -1.26 0.08
CA PHE A 17 -3.46 -1.14 0.87
C PHE A 17 -3.62 -0.19 2.05
N LEU A 18 -4.07 1.05 1.79
CA LEU A 18 -4.23 2.06 2.83
C LEU A 18 -5.29 1.65 3.86
N TYR A 19 -6.42 1.12 3.41
CA TYR A 19 -7.49 0.64 4.29
C TYR A 19 -6.97 -0.47 5.22
N THR A 20 -6.21 -1.43 4.70
CA THR A 20 -5.61 -2.51 5.50
C THR A 20 -4.61 -1.94 6.52
N CYS A 21 -3.73 -1.01 6.11
CA CYS A 21 -2.74 -0.40 7.00
C CYS A 21 -3.36 0.46 8.11
N VAL A 22 -4.40 1.24 7.80
CA VAL A 22 -5.03 2.17 8.74
C VAL A 22 -5.96 1.44 9.71
N THR A 23 -6.71 0.44 9.23
CA THR A 23 -7.69 -0.27 10.07
C THR A 23 -7.12 -1.48 10.79
N GLY A 24 -6.02 -2.06 10.31
CA GLY A 24 -5.43 -3.27 10.87
C GLY A 24 -6.34 -4.50 10.77
N LEU A 25 -7.37 -4.47 9.91
CA LEU A 25 -8.32 -5.56 9.76
C LEU A 25 -7.68 -6.81 9.15
N MET A 26 -8.21 -7.98 9.53
CA MET A 26 -7.88 -9.24 8.89
C MET A 26 -8.30 -9.25 7.42
N VAL A 27 -7.53 -9.94 6.58
CA VAL A 27 -7.77 -10.07 5.13
C VAL A 27 -9.21 -10.47 4.78
N ARG A 28 -9.85 -11.30 5.62
CA ARG A 28 -11.25 -11.74 5.43
C ARG A 28 -12.22 -10.57 5.44
N HIS A 29 -12.11 -9.69 6.43
CA HIS A 29 -12.98 -8.52 6.54
C HIS A 29 -12.71 -7.51 5.43
N VAL A 30 -11.45 -7.36 5.02
CA VAL A 30 -11.11 -6.52 3.86
C VAL A 30 -11.71 -7.12 2.58
N GLY A 31 -11.61 -8.43 2.38
CA GLY A 31 -12.24 -9.11 1.23
C GLY A 31 -13.75 -8.90 1.18
N GLU A 32 -14.42 -9.00 2.34
CA GLU A 32 -15.85 -8.72 2.47
C GLU A 32 -16.21 -7.27 2.09
N CYS A 33 -15.44 -6.28 2.56
CA CYS A 33 -15.69 -4.87 2.25
C CYS A 33 -15.56 -4.56 0.75
N PHE A 34 -14.58 -5.15 0.07
CA PHE A 34 -14.28 -4.85 -1.34
C PHE A 34 -14.85 -5.89 -2.31
N GLN A 35 -15.56 -6.91 -1.82
CA GLN A 35 -16.11 -8.01 -2.60
C GLN A 35 -15.06 -8.75 -3.44
N TRP A 36 -13.86 -8.92 -2.87
CA TRP A 36 -12.74 -9.63 -3.48
C TRP A 36 -12.34 -10.84 -2.65
N SER A 37 -11.73 -11.83 -3.31
CA SER A 37 -11.19 -13.00 -2.61
C SER A 37 -10.03 -12.62 -1.69
N ASN A 38 -9.82 -13.41 -0.64
CA ASN A 38 -8.68 -13.22 0.28
C ASN A 38 -7.33 -13.25 -0.46
N ASP A 39 -7.23 -14.05 -1.52
CA ASP A 39 -6.03 -14.17 -2.34
C ASP A 39 -5.79 -12.89 -3.13
N THR A 40 -6.85 -12.31 -3.70
CA THR A 40 -6.83 -11.03 -4.40
C THR A 40 -6.36 -9.91 -3.47
N ILE A 41 -6.97 -9.78 -2.29
CA ILE A 41 -6.58 -8.78 -1.29
C ILE A 41 -5.11 -8.95 -0.88
N SER A 42 -4.71 -10.18 -0.54
CA SER A 42 -3.33 -10.48 -0.13
C SER A 42 -2.31 -10.17 -1.23
N TRP A 43 -2.66 -10.44 -2.48
CA TRP A 43 -1.79 -10.17 -3.63
C TRP A 43 -1.54 -8.67 -3.79
N TYR A 44 -2.60 -7.86 -3.80
CA TYR A 44 -2.47 -6.41 -3.96
C TYR A 44 -1.81 -5.73 -2.78
N PHE A 45 -2.10 -6.17 -1.56
CA PHE A 45 -1.42 -5.68 -0.37
C PHE A 45 0.10 -5.91 -0.46
N LYS A 46 0.53 -7.14 -0.78
CA LYS A 46 1.96 -7.47 -0.93
C LYS A 46 2.63 -6.70 -2.06
N LYS A 47 1.94 -6.57 -3.20
CA LYS A 47 2.44 -5.81 -4.37
C LYS A 47 2.73 -4.35 -3.99
N LEU A 48 1.78 -3.68 -3.35
CA LEU A 48 1.96 -2.28 -2.93
C LEU A 48 2.93 -2.14 -1.77
N PHE A 49 2.93 -3.07 -0.82
CA PHE A 49 3.93 -3.10 0.25
C PHE A 49 5.36 -3.13 -0.31
N PHE A 50 5.61 -3.98 -1.31
CA PHE A 50 6.92 -4.03 -1.96
C PHE A 50 7.27 -2.73 -2.70
N ILE A 51 6.33 -2.14 -3.44
CA ILE A 51 6.54 -0.87 -4.16
C ILE A 51 6.87 0.26 -3.18
N PHE A 52 6.10 0.41 -2.11
CA PHE A 52 6.31 1.46 -1.12
C PHE A 52 7.55 1.24 -0.25
N SER A 53 7.94 -0.02 -0.04
CA SER A 53 9.18 -0.38 0.65
C SER A 53 10.42 -0.33 -0.27
N ALA A 54 10.23 -0.21 -1.58
CA ALA A 54 11.35 -0.16 -2.51
C ALA A 54 12.17 1.12 -2.32
N LEU A 55 13.49 0.96 -2.34
CA LEU A 55 14.49 2.00 -2.12
C LEU A 55 14.19 3.34 -2.83
N PRO A 56 13.82 3.40 -4.13
CA PRO A 56 13.57 4.67 -4.79
C PRO A 56 12.30 5.39 -4.28
N PHE A 57 11.28 4.66 -3.81
CA PHE A 57 10.06 5.29 -3.32
C PHE A 57 10.26 5.84 -1.90
N TYR A 58 10.80 5.01 -1.00
CA TYR A 58 11.03 5.39 0.39
C TYR A 58 12.01 6.57 0.51
N PHE A 59 13.15 6.53 -0.20
CA PHE A 59 14.11 7.65 -0.16
C PHE A 59 13.64 8.90 -0.87
N THR A 60 12.66 8.85 -1.77
CA THR A 60 12.20 10.07 -2.47
C THR A 60 11.05 10.75 -1.72
N TYR A 61 10.14 9.97 -1.14
CA TYR A 61 8.89 10.50 -0.60
C TYR A 61 8.75 10.37 0.92
N ALA A 62 9.50 9.47 1.56
CA ALA A 62 9.45 9.25 3.01
C ALA A 62 10.64 9.84 3.77
N GLN A 63 11.40 10.76 3.15
CA GLN A 63 12.49 11.45 3.86
C GLN A 63 11.92 12.21 5.05
N PHE A 64 12.38 11.83 6.24
CA PHE A 64 12.35 12.70 7.40
C PHE A 64 13.10 13.97 6.99
N PRO A 65 12.57 15.19 7.23
CA PRO A 65 13.36 16.39 7.03
C PRO A 65 14.62 16.18 7.88
N ALA A 66 15.76 15.99 7.22
CA ALA A 66 17.03 16.00 7.90
C ALA A 66 17.05 17.32 8.64
N GLY A 67 16.89 17.25 9.97
CA GLY A 67 16.72 18.40 10.82
C GLY A 67 17.73 19.43 10.37
N GLU A 68 17.23 20.64 10.07
CA GLU A 68 18.05 21.79 9.72
C GLU A 68 19.36 21.68 10.47
N ALA A 69 20.46 21.60 9.73
CA ALA A 69 21.79 21.44 10.31
C ALA A 69 21.92 22.47 11.42
N ILE A 70 21.78 22.02 12.68
CA ILE A 70 21.98 22.87 13.83
C ILE A 70 23.45 23.21 13.72
N HIS A 71 23.71 24.41 13.24
CA HIS A 71 25.03 24.98 13.09
C HIS A 71 25.58 25.11 14.51
N LEU A 72 26.14 23.99 15.00
CA LEU A 72 26.76 23.88 16.31
C LEU A 72 27.99 24.77 16.29
N LYS A 73 27.77 26.02 16.64
CA LYS A 73 28.82 27.01 16.90
C LYS A 73 29.39 26.66 18.27
N ILE A 74 30.40 25.79 18.29
CA ILE A 74 31.36 25.69 19.39
C ILE A 74 32.56 26.55 18.99
#